data_AF-A0A4R9R471-F1
#
_entry.id   AF-A0A4R9R471-F1
#
_cell.length_a   1.000
_cell.length_b   1.000
_cell.length_c   1.000
_cell.angle_alpha   90.00
_cell.angle_beta   90.00
_cell.angle_gamma   90.00
#
_symmetry.space_group_name_H-M   'P 1'
#
loop_
_entity.id
_entity.type
_entity.pdbx_description
1 polymer ?
#
loop_
_entity_poly.entity_id
_entity_poly.type
_entity_poly.pdbx_seq_one_letter_code
_entity_poly.pdbx_strand_id
1 'polypeptide(L)'
;MTAAAIVTGAGTEARRTAVLLAAAQAIVGSAAPIAISLGALAGQYLLGPDKSLATAPVTGFNLGVALGALPAAAIIRRLGHRGGFMTGTVITALGGLIATLALFQASFWLFAFGLCVIGVGGAFVQQFRFAAADNAPPEFKARAISFVLAGGIVTAILGPQIVIYTRELLAPVMFAGSFASILVLAAVGAVVLSFLHMSVQASRVATTEQSDARPLVEIVTQPRFVAALFCAVGSYALMSFVMTGAPLAMVGCGLSTDDATLGISWHVVAMFGPSFFTGRLIHRFGAERIVAIGLVLLIGCAAVALSGLALWQFWTALILLGLGWNFSFIGATAMVAASYHPSEKGKVQGFHDFALFGSVAFASLMSGAIYNAWGWTMLNWVVFPVVALCFLALGALKLPGLRSAT
;
A
#
# COMPACT_ATOMS: atom_id res chain seq x y z
N MET A 1 3.19 26.49 35.73
CA MET A 1 2.54 25.23 35.31
C MET A 1 3.34 24.06 35.87
N THR A 2 2.71 23.16 36.63
CA THR A 2 3.36 21.98 37.21
C THR A 2 3.72 20.97 36.11
N ALA A 3 4.80 20.20 36.30
CA ALA A 3 5.27 19.20 35.33
C ALA A 3 4.17 18.18 34.94
N ALA A 4 3.30 17.82 35.89
CA ALA A 4 2.14 16.96 35.65
C ALA A 4 1.13 17.56 34.66
N ALA A 5 0.86 18.87 34.74
CA ALA A 5 -0.05 19.56 33.81
C ALA A 5 0.51 19.63 32.38
N ILE A 6 1.84 19.72 32.24
CA ILE A 6 2.56 19.71 30.96
C ILE A 6 2.47 18.32 30.31
N VAL A 7 2.64 17.24 31.08
CA VAL A 7 2.52 15.85 30.59
C VAL A 7 1.09 15.52 30.18
N THR A 8 0.08 15.91 30.97
CA THR A 8 -1.34 15.71 30.62
C THR A 8 -1.77 16.52 29.39
N GLY A 9 -1.24 17.74 29.24
CA GLY A 9 -1.46 18.58 28.06
C GLY A 9 -0.87 17.95 26.79
N ALA A 10 0.38 17.49 26.87
CA ALA A 10 1.08 16.83 25.76
C ALA A 10 0.39 15.52 25.32
N GLY A 11 -0.14 14.73 26.25
CA GLY A 11 -0.92 13.53 25.94
C GLY A 11 -2.25 13.83 25.24
N THR A 12 -2.92 14.92 25.62
CA THR A 12 -4.19 15.34 25.02
C THR A 12 -4.00 15.90 23.61
N GLU A 13 -2.94 16.70 23.40
CA GLU A 13 -2.56 17.21 22.07
C GLU A 13 -2.12 16.08 21.13
N ALA A 14 -1.26 15.17 21.60
CA ALA A 14 -0.83 14.01 20.82
C ALA A 14 -2.01 13.12 20.38
N ARG A 15 -3.00 12.90 21.26
CA ARG A 15 -4.22 12.18 20.92
C ARG A 15 -5.05 12.93 19.88
N ARG A 16 -5.24 14.25 20.03
CA ARG A 16 -5.96 15.08 19.05
C ARG A 16 -5.30 15.03 17.68
N THR A 17 -3.97 15.17 17.62
CA THR A 17 -3.18 15.07 16.39
C THR A 17 -3.32 13.69 15.75
N ALA A 18 -3.21 12.61 16.54
CA ALA A 18 -3.39 11.25 16.02
C ALA A 18 -4.79 11.02 15.44
N VAL A 19 -5.84 11.56 16.08
CA VAL A 19 -7.22 11.47 15.57
C VAL A 19 -7.42 12.28 14.29
N LEU A 20 -6.88 13.50 14.21
CA LEU A 20 -6.93 14.32 12.98
C LEU A 20 -6.21 13.63 11.82
N LEU A 21 -5.03 13.05 12.07
CA LEU A 21 -4.29 12.29 11.06
C LEU A 21 -5.00 10.99 10.68
N ALA A 22 -5.68 10.33 11.62
CA ALA A 22 -6.52 9.17 11.31
C ALA A 22 -7.75 9.55 10.45
N ALA A 23 -8.38 10.69 10.72
CA ALA A 23 -9.48 11.20 9.90
C ALA A 23 -9.00 11.61 8.50
N ALA A 24 -7.86 12.29 8.41
CA ALA A 24 -7.23 12.63 7.14
C ALA A 24 -6.83 11.37 6.35
N GLN A 25 -6.29 10.35 7.03
CA GLN A 25 -5.99 9.04 6.44
C GLN A 25 -7.27 8.42 5.86
N ALA A 26 -8.35 8.36 6.65
CA ALA A 26 -9.62 7.78 6.22
C ALA A 26 -10.15 8.46 4.94
N ILE A 27 -10.13 9.79 4.91
CA ILE A 27 -10.73 10.60 3.85
C ILE A 27 -9.80 10.69 2.63
N VAL A 28 -8.61 11.27 2.77
CA VAL A 28 -7.68 11.46 1.64
C VAL A 28 -7.12 10.12 1.16
N GLY A 29 -6.87 9.19 2.09
CA GLY A 29 -6.42 7.85 1.76
C GLY A 29 -7.42 7.04 0.95
N SER A 30 -8.72 7.39 0.96
CA SER A 30 -9.75 6.75 0.11
C SER A 30 -9.52 6.90 -1.38
N ALA A 31 -8.67 7.85 -1.82
CA ALA A 31 -8.26 7.94 -3.22
C ALA A 31 -7.55 6.68 -3.72
N ALA A 32 -6.78 5.99 -2.87
CA ALA A 32 -6.05 4.79 -3.25
C ALA A 32 -6.97 3.60 -3.60
N PRO A 33 -7.91 3.16 -2.74
CA PRO A 33 -8.84 2.09 -3.10
C PRO A 33 -9.80 2.48 -4.22
N ILE A 34 -10.15 3.77 -4.41
CA ILE A 34 -10.88 4.21 -5.61
C ILE A 34 -10.04 3.92 -6.87
N ALA A 35 -8.78 4.36 -6.88
CA ALA A 35 -7.88 4.18 -8.01
C ALA A 35 -7.58 2.70 -8.30
N ILE A 36 -7.43 1.87 -7.27
CA ILE A 36 -7.12 0.44 -7.45
C ILE A 36 -8.36 -0.35 -7.88
N SER A 37 -9.55 -0.06 -7.32
CA SER A 37 -10.78 -0.79 -7.67
C SER A 37 -11.23 -0.50 -9.10
N LEU A 38 -11.12 0.76 -9.54
CA LEU A 38 -11.59 1.19 -10.85
C LEU A 38 -10.50 1.34 -11.89
N GLY A 39 -9.23 1.51 -11.51
CA GLY A 39 -8.17 1.86 -12.45
C GLY A 39 -8.02 0.87 -13.60
N ALA A 40 -8.11 -0.43 -13.30
CA ALA A 40 -8.06 -1.47 -14.32
C ALA A 40 -9.33 -1.50 -15.19
N LEU A 41 -10.51 -1.37 -14.57
CA LEU A 41 -11.80 -1.37 -15.28
C LEU A 41 -11.96 -0.15 -16.19
N ALA A 42 -11.61 1.04 -15.70
CA ALA A 42 -11.58 2.27 -16.48
C ALA A 42 -10.50 2.22 -17.57
N GLY A 43 -9.33 1.63 -17.28
CA GLY A 43 -8.31 1.35 -18.29
C GLY A 43 -8.83 0.45 -19.40
N GLN A 44 -9.49 -0.64 -19.06
CA GLN A 44 -10.14 -1.54 -20.02
C GLN A 44 -11.22 -0.82 -20.82
N TYR A 45 -12.03 0.04 -20.18
CA TYR A 45 -13.08 0.83 -20.83
C TYR A 45 -12.52 1.81 -21.89
N LEU A 46 -11.35 2.40 -21.64
CA LEU A 46 -10.69 3.36 -22.54
C LEU A 46 -9.91 2.72 -23.69
N LEU A 47 -9.53 1.45 -23.57
CA LEU A 47 -8.76 0.75 -24.59
C LEU A 47 -9.63 0.24 -25.75
N GLY A 48 -9.01 0.02 -26.91
CA GLY A 48 -9.65 -0.63 -28.06
C GLY A 48 -9.79 -2.16 -27.89
N PRO A 49 -9.71 -2.95 -28.97
CA PRO A 49 -9.80 -4.42 -28.90
C PRO A 49 -8.69 -5.06 -28.06
N ASP A 50 -7.47 -4.51 -28.10
CA ASP A 50 -6.36 -4.97 -27.27
C ASP A 50 -6.47 -4.38 -25.85
N LYS A 51 -6.72 -5.24 -24.87
CA LYS A 51 -6.83 -4.88 -23.44
C LYS A 51 -5.59 -5.25 -22.64
N SER A 52 -4.48 -5.63 -23.28
CA SER A 52 -3.23 -6.02 -22.61
C SER A 52 -2.70 -4.96 -21.63
N LEU A 53 -2.94 -3.69 -21.92
CA LEU A 53 -2.54 -2.55 -21.09
C LEU A 53 -3.61 -2.11 -20.08
N ALA A 54 -4.71 -2.84 -19.90
CA ALA A 54 -5.82 -2.43 -19.02
C ALA A 54 -5.36 -2.09 -17.59
N THR A 55 -4.31 -2.75 -17.09
CA THR A 55 -3.78 -2.54 -15.73
C THR A 55 -2.70 -1.46 -15.65
N ALA A 56 -2.24 -0.89 -16.78
CA ALA A 56 -1.21 0.15 -16.79
C ALA A 56 -1.57 1.40 -15.97
N PRO A 57 -2.85 1.86 -15.88
CA PRO A 57 -3.20 2.95 -14.99
C PRO A 57 -2.95 2.63 -13.51
N VAL A 58 -3.25 1.41 -13.05
CA VAL A 58 -2.95 0.97 -11.67
C VAL A 58 -1.44 0.89 -11.44
N THR A 59 -0.69 0.43 -12.45
CA THR A 59 0.77 0.49 -12.43
C THR A 59 1.28 1.93 -12.29
N GLY A 60 0.67 2.87 -13.02
CA GLY A 60 0.92 4.30 -12.91
C GLY A 60 0.74 4.81 -11.48
N PHE A 61 -0.38 4.45 -10.83
CA PHE A 61 -0.61 4.77 -9.42
C PHE A 61 0.51 4.26 -8.51
N ASN A 62 0.89 2.99 -8.62
CA ASN A 62 1.95 2.41 -7.80
C ASN A 62 3.32 3.08 -8.04
N LEU A 63 3.64 3.38 -9.30
CA LEU A 63 4.85 4.14 -9.66
C LEU A 63 4.81 5.55 -9.08
N GLY A 64 3.65 6.22 -9.11
CA GLY A 64 3.46 7.52 -8.49
C GLY A 64 3.74 7.50 -6.99
N VAL A 65 3.26 6.48 -6.27
CA VAL A 65 3.55 6.32 -4.83
C VAL A 65 5.06 6.18 -4.60
N ALA A 66 5.73 5.35 -5.41
CA ALA A 66 7.17 5.12 -5.29
C ALA A 66 8.00 6.39 -5.57
N LEU A 67 7.72 7.05 -6.70
CA LEU A 67 8.39 8.28 -7.12
C LEU A 67 8.09 9.45 -6.17
N GLY A 68 6.90 9.47 -5.57
CA GLY A 68 6.46 10.49 -4.63
C GLY A 68 7.05 10.37 -3.23
N ALA A 69 7.60 9.21 -2.83
CA ALA A 69 8.04 8.97 -1.46
C ALA A 69 9.16 9.92 -0.99
N LEU A 70 10.23 10.06 -1.79
CA LEU A 70 11.36 10.95 -1.46
C LEU A 70 10.98 12.44 -1.55
N PRO A 71 10.32 12.92 -2.63
CA PRO A 71 9.83 14.29 -2.71
C PRO A 71 8.87 14.64 -1.57
N ALA A 72 7.95 13.75 -1.20
CA ALA A 72 7.00 13.98 -0.11
C ALA A 72 7.73 14.23 1.21
N ALA A 73 8.70 13.38 1.56
CA ALA A 73 9.51 13.56 2.76
C ALA A 73 10.30 14.88 2.75
N ALA A 74 10.88 15.25 1.60
CA ALA A 74 11.62 16.50 1.44
C ALA A 74 10.70 17.74 1.56
N ILE A 75 9.51 17.70 0.97
CA ILE A 75 8.52 18.78 1.05
C ILE A 75 8.00 18.93 2.47
N ILE A 76 7.66 17.84 3.16
CA ILE A 76 7.26 17.84 4.56
C ILE A 76 8.37 18.42 5.45
N ARG A 77 9.63 18.08 5.19
CA ARG A 77 10.76 18.64 5.94
C ARG A 77 10.93 20.14 5.71
N ARG A 78 10.65 20.65 4.50
CA ARG A 78 10.80 22.07 4.14
C ARG A 78 9.62 22.94 4.57
N LEU A 79 8.40 22.48 4.34
CA LEU A 79 7.16 23.24 4.59
C LEU A 79 6.54 22.93 5.97
N GLY A 80 7.16 22.02 6.74
CA GLY A 80 6.55 21.40 7.90
C GLY A 80 5.45 20.42 7.53
N HIS A 81 4.98 19.66 8.50
CA HIS A 81 3.99 18.62 8.27
C HIS A 81 2.64 19.14 7.74
N ARG A 82 2.09 20.23 8.30
CA ARG A 82 0.80 20.79 7.84
C ARG A 82 0.90 21.22 6.38
N GLY A 83 1.92 22.02 6.04
CA GLY A 83 2.14 22.46 4.66
C GLY A 83 2.39 21.28 3.72
N GLY A 84 3.22 20.32 4.12
CA GLY A 84 3.49 19.11 3.33
C GLY A 84 2.24 18.27 3.06
N PHE A 85 1.40 18.02 4.08
CA PHE A 85 0.16 17.24 3.92
C PHE A 85 -0.91 17.97 3.11
N MET A 86 -1.00 19.31 3.24
CA MET A 86 -1.85 20.12 2.37
C MET A 86 -1.39 20.03 0.90
N THR A 87 -0.08 20.11 0.63
CA THR A 87 0.48 19.91 -0.72
C THR A 87 0.13 18.54 -1.27
N GLY A 88 0.30 17.47 -0.49
CA GLY A 88 -0.08 16.12 -0.88
C GLY A 88 -1.57 16.01 -1.24
N THR A 89 -2.43 16.66 -0.47
CA THR A 89 -3.88 16.69 -0.71
C THR A 89 -4.22 17.42 -2.03
N VAL A 90 -3.54 18.53 -2.33
CA VAL A 90 -3.69 19.23 -3.61
C VAL A 90 -3.23 18.35 -4.78
N ILE A 91 -2.10 17.65 -4.64
CA ILE A 91 -1.61 16.71 -5.66
C ILE A 91 -2.65 15.60 -5.91
N THR A 92 -3.22 15.02 -4.85
CA THR A 92 -4.31 14.04 -4.97
C THR A 92 -5.52 14.61 -5.71
N ALA A 93 -5.94 15.84 -5.41
CA ALA A 93 -7.05 16.51 -6.09
C ALA A 93 -6.77 16.72 -7.59
N LEU A 94 -5.56 17.17 -7.93
CA LEU A 94 -5.12 17.36 -9.32
C LEU A 94 -5.13 16.03 -10.08
N GLY A 95 -4.64 14.95 -9.46
CA GLY A 95 -4.67 13.62 -10.07
C GLY A 95 -6.11 13.13 -10.33
N GLY A 96 -7.02 13.35 -9.38
CA GLY A 96 -8.46 13.07 -9.56
C GLY A 96 -9.07 13.87 -10.72
N LEU A 97 -8.76 15.16 -10.80
CA LEU A 97 -9.23 16.04 -11.88
C LEU A 97 -8.70 15.58 -13.25
N ILE A 98 -7.40 15.29 -13.35
CA ILE A 98 -6.79 14.79 -14.58
C ILE A 98 -7.46 13.47 -14.99
N ALA A 99 -7.66 12.54 -14.07
CA ALA A 99 -8.31 11.26 -14.34
C ALA A 99 -9.76 11.44 -14.83
N THR A 100 -10.54 12.34 -14.20
CA THR A 100 -11.90 12.68 -14.66
C THR A 100 -11.88 13.27 -16.07
N LEU A 101 -11.03 14.28 -16.33
CA LEU A 101 -10.92 14.90 -17.65
C LEU A 101 -10.44 13.92 -18.73
N ALA A 102 -9.57 12.97 -18.37
CA ALA A 102 -9.11 11.93 -19.27
C ALA A 102 -10.23 10.99 -19.70
N LEU A 103 -11.17 10.66 -18.80
CA LEU A 103 -12.34 9.85 -19.12
C LEU A 103 -13.29 10.56 -20.08
N PHE A 104 -13.54 11.86 -19.88
CA PHE A 104 -14.33 12.67 -20.82
C PHE A 104 -13.70 12.77 -22.21
N GLN A 105 -12.36 12.80 -22.28
CA GLN A 105 -11.61 12.86 -23.53
C GLN A 105 -11.33 11.48 -24.14
N ALA A 106 -11.78 10.39 -23.50
CA ALA A 106 -11.43 9.02 -23.86
C ALA A 106 -9.91 8.78 -24.02
N SER A 107 -9.08 9.45 -23.20
CA SER A 107 -7.62 9.42 -23.31
C SER A 107 -6.98 8.48 -22.29
N PHE A 108 -6.58 7.30 -22.75
CA PHE A 108 -5.97 6.26 -21.91
C PHE A 108 -4.67 6.71 -21.20
N TRP A 109 -3.73 7.31 -21.92
CA TRP A 109 -2.44 7.71 -21.34
C TRP A 109 -2.58 8.87 -20.37
N LEU A 110 -3.50 9.80 -20.63
CA LEU A 110 -3.81 10.88 -19.70
C LEU A 110 -4.45 10.33 -18.42
N PHE A 111 -5.27 9.29 -18.53
CA PHE A 111 -5.85 8.61 -17.38
C PHE A 111 -4.78 7.89 -16.55
N ALA A 112 -3.86 7.16 -17.19
CA ALA A 112 -2.72 6.53 -16.51
C ALA A 112 -1.82 7.56 -15.83
N PHE A 113 -1.59 8.71 -16.46
CA PHE A 113 -0.88 9.83 -15.85
C PHE A 113 -1.63 10.41 -14.65
N GLY A 114 -2.95 10.58 -14.74
CA GLY A 114 -3.80 11.01 -13.63
C GLY A 114 -3.67 10.09 -12.42
N LEU A 115 -3.71 8.76 -12.63
CA LEU A 115 -3.50 7.79 -11.56
C LEU A 115 -2.09 7.85 -10.96
N CYS A 116 -1.07 8.09 -11.78
CA CYS A 116 0.29 8.36 -11.30
C CYS A 116 0.34 9.57 -10.37
N VAL A 117 -0.31 10.69 -10.74
CA VAL A 117 -0.41 11.88 -9.88
C VAL A 117 -1.16 11.59 -8.58
N ILE A 118 -2.26 10.83 -8.63
CA ILE A 118 -2.97 10.36 -7.41
C ILE A 118 -2.00 9.54 -6.53
N GLY A 119 -1.20 8.68 -7.14
CA GLY A 119 -0.16 7.90 -6.45
C GLY A 119 0.87 8.76 -5.73
N VAL A 120 1.38 9.81 -6.39
CA VAL A 120 2.29 10.79 -5.74
C VAL A 120 1.65 11.40 -4.51
N GLY A 121 0.37 11.78 -4.58
CA GLY A 121 -0.39 12.25 -3.42
C GLY A 121 -0.53 11.17 -2.33
N GLY A 122 -0.73 9.91 -2.72
CA GLY A 122 -0.74 8.75 -1.81
C GLY A 122 0.57 8.57 -1.03
N ALA A 123 1.72 8.97 -1.58
CA ALA A 123 2.99 8.96 -0.87
C ALA A 123 3.00 9.89 0.35
N PHE A 124 2.29 11.03 0.31
CA PHE A 124 2.13 11.91 1.46
C PHE A 124 1.24 11.30 2.54
N VAL A 125 0.17 10.60 2.12
CA VAL A 125 -0.75 9.90 3.05
C VAL A 125 0.02 8.84 3.85
N GLN A 126 0.95 8.11 3.22
CA GLN A 126 1.81 7.13 3.90
C GLN A 126 2.67 7.73 5.03
N GLN A 127 2.92 9.04 5.01
CA GLN A 127 3.71 9.74 6.04
C GLN A 127 2.89 10.07 7.30
N PHE A 128 1.55 10.00 7.26
CA PHE A 128 0.70 10.37 8.40
C PHE A 128 1.01 9.54 9.66
N ARG A 129 1.27 8.23 9.51
CA ARG A 129 1.60 7.36 10.63
C ARG A 129 2.93 7.72 11.31
N PHE A 130 3.90 8.19 10.53
CA PHE A 130 5.20 8.60 11.06
C PHE A 130 5.09 9.95 11.76
N ALA A 131 4.40 10.92 11.15
CA ALA A 131 4.16 12.22 11.79
C ALA A 131 3.35 12.10 13.10
N ALA A 132 2.38 11.18 13.16
CA ALA A 132 1.65 10.91 14.40
C ALA A 132 2.57 10.35 15.50
N ALA A 133 3.53 9.49 15.14
CA ALA A 133 4.50 8.94 16.08
C ALA A 133 5.51 10.00 16.54
N ASP A 134 5.95 10.88 15.64
CA ASP A 134 6.94 11.92 15.93
C ASP A 134 6.39 13.03 16.84
N ASN A 135 5.08 13.29 16.77
CA ASN A 135 4.38 14.25 17.63
C ASN A 135 3.79 13.63 18.92
N ALA A 136 4.09 12.36 19.21
CA ALA A 136 3.60 11.67 20.40
C ALA A 136 4.72 11.43 21.43
N PRO A 137 4.43 11.53 22.75
CA PRO A 137 5.33 11.06 23.80
C PRO A 137 5.77 9.61 23.58
N PRO A 138 6.98 9.20 24.00
CA PRO A 138 7.52 7.85 23.77
C PRO A 138 6.55 6.71 24.11
N GLU A 139 5.86 6.85 25.24
CA GLU A 139 4.83 5.92 25.74
C GLU A 139 3.56 5.84 24.88
N PHE A 140 3.25 6.88 24.08
CA PHE A 140 2.05 6.95 23.26
C PHE A 140 2.31 6.69 21.76
N LYS A 141 3.57 6.63 21.30
CA LYS A 141 3.92 6.48 19.87
C LYS A 141 3.24 5.29 19.18
N ALA A 142 3.30 4.11 19.81
CA ALA A 142 2.68 2.90 19.26
C ALA A 142 1.14 3.05 19.13
N ARG A 143 0.52 3.74 20.09
CA ARG A 143 -0.93 4.01 20.08
C ARG A 143 -1.30 5.05 19.02
N ALA A 144 -0.48 6.08 18.82
CA ALA A 144 -0.66 7.07 17.77
C ALA A 144 -0.60 6.44 16.37
N ILE A 145 0.39 5.58 16.10
CA ILE A 145 0.48 4.81 14.85
C ILE A 145 -0.78 3.96 14.66
N SER A 146 -1.23 3.27 15.71
CA SER A 146 -2.43 2.41 15.67
C SER A 146 -3.70 3.21 15.34
N PHE A 147 -3.85 4.43 15.85
CA PHE A 147 -4.97 5.31 15.50
C PHE A 147 -4.99 5.65 14.01
N VAL A 148 -3.83 6.04 13.45
CA VAL A 148 -3.75 6.35 12.01
C VAL A 148 -4.03 5.12 11.16
N LEU A 149 -3.51 3.96 11.54
CA LEU A 149 -3.80 2.69 10.86
C LEU A 149 -5.29 2.31 10.92
N ALA A 150 -5.99 2.63 12.02
CA ALA A 150 -7.44 2.45 12.10
C ALA A 150 -8.18 3.32 11.06
N GLY A 151 -7.69 4.53 10.78
CA GLY A 151 -8.16 5.35 9.66
C GLY A 151 -8.00 4.63 8.31
N GLY A 152 -6.94 3.85 8.12
CA GLY A 152 -6.74 3.00 6.95
C GLY A 152 -7.77 1.89 6.77
N ILE A 153 -8.36 1.37 7.86
CA ILE A 153 -9.50 0.45 7.77
C ILE A 153 -10.74 1.18 7.25
N VAL A 154 -10.97 2.42 7.71
CA VAL A 154 -12.09 3.24 7.20
C VAL A 154 -11.90 3.54 5.71
N THR A 155 -10.66 3.83 5.28
CA THR A 155 -10.31 3.96 3.85
C THR A 155 -10.73 2.74 3.03
N ALA A 156 -10.51 1.53 3.55
CA ALA A 156 -10.86 0.27 2.91
C ALA A 156 -12.37 0.12 2.63
N ILE A 157 -13.20 0.84 3.37
CA ILE A 157 -14.66 0.83 3.23
C ILE A 157 -15.10 2.07 2.45
N LEU A 158 -14.66 3.26 2.87
CA LEU A 158 -15.13 4.54 2.32
C LEU A 158 -14.83 4.68 0.82
N GLY A 159 -13.63 4.33 0.37
CA GLY A 159 -13.29 4.42 -1.06
C GLY A 159 -14.17 3.52 -1.95
N PRO A 160 -14.27 2.21 -1.67
CA PRO A 160 -15.16 1.31 -2.41
C PRO A 160 -16.64 1.73 -2.34
N GLN A 161 -17.13 2.23 -1.21
CA GLN A 161 -18.50 2.74 -1.12
C GLN A 161 -18.72 3.95 -2.03
N ILE A 162 -17.77 4.91 -2.05
CA ILE A 162 -17.84 6.04 -2.98
C ILE A 162 -17.93 5.52 -4.42
N VAL A 163 -17.07 4.58 -4.81
CA VAL A 163 -17.12 3.98 -6.15
C VAL A 163 -18.51 3.46 -6.51
N ILE A 164 -19.13 2.67 -5.63
CA ILE A 164 -20.46 2.07 -5.85
C ILE A 164 -21.51 3.15 -6.12
N TYR A 165 -21.53 4.22 -5.31
CA TYR A 165 -22.54 5.27 -5.44
C TYR A 165 -22.24 6.31 -6.54
N THR A 166 -20.98 6.48 -6.96
CA THR A 166 -20.59 7.60 -7.84
C THR A 166 -20.12 7.18 -9.24
N ARG A 167 -19.95 5.88 -9.53
CA ARG A 167 -19.42 5.45 -10.84
C ARG A 167 -20.29 5.87 -12.03
N GLU A 168 -21.60 6.05 -11.80
CA GLU A 168 -22.59 6.41 -12.83
C GLU A 168 -23.06 7.86 -12.71
N LEU A 169 -22.53 8.63 -11.74
CA LEU A 169 -22.98 9.99 -11.44
C LEU A 169 -22.83 10.96 -12.61
N LEU A 170 -21.83 10.71 -13.49
CA LEU A 170 -21.54 11.50 -14.68
C LEU A 170 -21.81 10.71 -15.98
N ALA A 171 -22.78 9.79 -15.94
CA ALA A 171 -23.24 9.09 -17.13
C ALA A 171 -23.58 10.09 -18.26
N PRO A 172 -23.24 9.80 -19.54
CA PRO A 172 -22.82 8.50 -20.08
C PRO A 172 -21.33 8.15 -19.89
N VAL A 173 -20.51 9.03 -19.29
CA VAL A 173 -19.08 8.76 -19.06
C VAL A 173 -18.90 7.97 -17.77
N MET A 174 -18.81 6.65 -17.89
CA MET A 174 -18.64 5.75 -16.76
C MET A 174 -17.35 6.05 -15.97
N PHE A 175 -17.39 5.80 -14.66
CA PHE A 175 -16.30 5.98 -13.68
C PHE A 175 -15.86 7.42 -13.41
N ALA A 176 -16.21 8.39 -14.27
CA ALA A 176 -15.77 9.78 -14.15
C ALA A 176 -16.21 10.41 -12.82
N GLY A 177 -17.41 10.09 -12.34
CA GLY A 177 -17.93 10.56 -11.05
C GLY A 177 -17.13 10.06 -9.85
N SER A 178 -16.60 8.84 -9.90
CA SER A 178 -15.74 8.28 -8.83
C SER A 178 -14.38 8.96 -8.75
N PHE A 179 -13.77 9.29 -9.90
CA PHE A 179 -12.55 10.08 -9.90
C PHE A 179 -12.81 11.55 -9.53
N ALA A 180 -13.96 12.11 -9.90
CA ALA A 180 -14.35 13.46 -9.51
C ALA A 180 -14.56 13.57 -7.99
N SER A 181 -15.04 12.49 -7.35
CA SER A 181 -15.20 12.42 -5.90
C SER A 181 -13.88 12.55 -5.14
N ILE A 182 -12.73 12.27 -5.77
CA ILE A 182 -11.40 12.51 -5.16
C ILE A 182 -11.18 14.00 -4.90
N LEU A 183 -11.73 14.92 -5.70
CA LEU A 183 -11.64 16.36 -5.44
C LEU A 183 -12.41 16.72 -4.16
N VAL A 184 -13.58 16.13 -3.96
CA VAL A 184 -14.40 16.33 -2.76
C VAL A 184 -13.67 15.78 -1.54
N LEU A 185 -13.14 14.55 -1.62
CA LEU A 185 -12.32 13.95 -0.57
C LEU A 185 -11.10 14.82 -0.23
N ALA A 186 -10.42 15.35 -1.23
CA ALA A 186 -9.29 16.24 -1.03
C ALA A 186 -9.70 17.57 -0.38
N ALA A 187 -10.83 18.15 -0.77
CA ALA A 187 -11.35 19.36 -0.13
C ALA A 187 -11.70 19.13 1.34
N VAL A 188 -12.42 18.04 1.66
CA VAL A 188 -12.74 17.67 3.04
C VAL A 188 -11.48 17.34 3.82
N GLY A 189 -10.53 16.62 3.23
CA GLY A 189 -9.24 16.31 3.83
C GLY A 189 -8.41 17.56 4.13
N ALA A 190 -8.41 18.54 3.23
CA ALA A 190 -7.74 19.83 3.43
C ALA A 190 -8.37 20.62 4.59
N VAL A 191 -9.71 20.58 4.73
CA VAL A 191 -10.40 21.16 5.88
C VAL A 191 -9.98 20.47 7.17
N VAL A 192 -9.96 19.14 7.22
CA VAL A 192 -9.50 18.38 8.41
C VAL A 192 -8.04 18.72 8.75
N LEU A 193 -7.15 18.73 7.76
CA LEU A 193 -5.74 19.06 7.93
C LEU A 193 -5.50 20.54 8.28
N SER A 194 -6.44 21.44 8.00
CA SER A 194 -6.32 22.85 8.41
C SER A 194 -6.34 23.03 9.92
N PHE A 195 -6.96 22.10 10.66
CA PHE A 195 -6.98 22.07 12.12
C PHE A 195 -5.74 21.40 12.74
N LEU A 196 -4.85 20.85 11.91
CA LEU A 196 -3.63 20.20 12.36
C LEU A 196 -2.66 21.24 12.93
N HIS A 197 -2.41 21.13 14.23
CA HIS A 197 -1.38 21.88 14.92
C HIS A 197 -0.30 20.89 15.35
N MET A 198 0.93 21.10 14.89
CA MET A 198 2.08 20.32 15.35
C MET A 198 3.20 21.28 15.68
N SER A 199 3.72 21.16 16.89
CA SER A 199 4.86 21.97 17.34
C SER A 199 6.10 21.61 16.53
N VAL A 200 6.84 22.62 16.07
CA VAL A 200 8.03 22.50 15.20
C VAL A 200 9.19 21.76 15.89
N GLN A 201 9.06 21.42 17.17
CA GLN A 201 10.17 21.10 18.06
C GLN A 201 10.69 19.64 17.94
N ALA A 202 9.95 18.74 17.29
CA ALA A 202 10.33 17.32 17.19
C ALA A 202 11.38 17.01 16.09
N SER A 203 11.65 17.93 15.17
CA SER A 203 12.47 17.65 13.96
C SER A 203 13.98 17.80 14.12
N ARG A 204 14.52 17.97 15.33
CA ARG A 204 15.97 18.23 15.55
C ARG A 204 16.82 17.03 15.95
N VAL A 205 16.29 15.82 16.06
CA VAL A 205 17.07 14.66 16.53
C VAL A 205 17.17 13.60 15.43
N ALA A 206 18.14 13.76 14.53
CA ALA A 206 18.78 12.66 13.80
C ALA A 206 19.99 13.19 13.02
N THR A 207 20.99 13.70 13.74
CA THR A 207 22.36 13.82 13.23
C THR A 207 23.23 13.04 14.19
N THR A 208 23.27 11.72 14.03
CA THR A 208 24.18 10.89 14.81
C THR A 208 24.72 9.77 13.93
N GLU A 209 26.04 9.86 13.73
CA GLU A 209 27.00 8.78 13.46
C GLU A 209 26.95 8.08 12.09
N GLN A 210 27.63 8.71 11.12
CA GLN A 210 28.10 8.10 9.87
C GLN A 210 29.37 7.24 10.04
N SER A 211 29.87 7.01 11.26
CA SER A 211 31.23 6.52 11.47
C SER A 211 31.42 5.00 11.33
N ASP A 212 30.34 4.20 11.22
CA ASP A 212 30.45 2.74 11.26
C ASP A 212 29.37 2.04 10.41
N ALA A 213 29.33 2.34 9.10
CA ALA A 213 28.31 1.82 8.20
C ALA A 213 28.94 0.90 7.14
N ARG A 214 28.69 -0.42 7.20
CA ARG A 214 29.26 -1.43 6.28
C ARG A 214 28.89 -1.17 4.82
N PRO A 215 29.69 -1.55 3.82
CA PRO A 215 29.29 -1.38 2.42
C PRO A 215 27.98 -2.12 2.12
N LEU A 216 27.13 -1.56 1.24
CA LEU A 216 25.80 -2.11 0.94
C LEU A 216 25.89 -3.58 0.48
N VAL A 217 26.90 -3.91 -0.32
CA VAL A 217 27.15 -5.28 -0.82
C VAL A 217 27.25 -6.31 0.30
N GLU A 218 27.91 -5.96 1.41
CA GLU A 218 28.08 -6.85 2.56
C GLU A 218 26.74 -7.14 3.27
N ILE A 219 25.82 -6.18 3.24
CA ILE A 219 24.47 -6.36 3.82
C ILE A 219 23.58 -7.17 2.88
N VAL A 220 23.55 -6.80 1.58
CA VAL A 220 22.62 -7.42 0.62
C VAL A 220 23.03 -8.83 0.20
N THR A 221 24.25 -9.25 0.51
CA THR A 221 24.74 -10.62 0.28
C THR A 221 24.50 -11.56 1.46
N GLN A 222 24.08 -11.04 2.61
CA GLN A 222 23.75 -11.89 3.75
C GLN A 222 22.58 -12.81 3.40
N PRO A 223 22.70 -14.13 3.63
CA PRO A 223 21.64 -15.09 3.30
C PRO A 223 20.29 -14.70 3.91
N ARG A 224 20.30 -14.24 5.16
CA ARG A 224 19.11 -13.76 5.88
C ARG A 224 18.47 -12.55 5.21
N PHE A 225 19.27 -11.59 4.77
CA PHE A 225 18.78 -10.41 4.07
C PHE A 225 18.18 -10.78 2.70
N VAL A 226 18.87 -11.62 1.92
CA VAL A 226 18.40 -12.06 0.59
C VAL A 226 17.08 -12.79 0.71
N ALA A 227 16.97 -13.76 1.62
CA ALA A 227 15.74 -14.51 1.82
C ALA A 227 14.58 -13.61 2.29
N ALA A 228 14.86 -12.69 3.21
CA ALA A 228 13.89 -11.72 3.70
C ALA A 228 13.42 -10.79 2.58
N LEU A 229 14.33 -10.21 1.80
CA LEU A 229 14.01 -9.35 0.68
C LEU A 229 13.20 -10.09 -0.37
N PHE A 230 13.59 -11.32 -0.72
CA PHE A 230 12.87 -12.13 -1.70
C PHE A 230 11.43 -12.42 -1.25
N CYS A 231 11.22 -12.76 0.02
CA CYS A 231 9.87 -12.96 0.57
C CYS A 231 9.05 -11.65 0.60
N ALA A 232 9.67 -10.52 0.96
CA ALA A 232 9.01 -9.22 0.99
C ALA A 232 8.59 -8.78 -0.43
N VAL A 233 9.51 -8.82 -1.38
CA VAL A 233 9.27 -8.47 -2.79
C VAL A 233 8.29 -9.44 -3.43
N GLY A 234 8.47 -10.75 -3.25
CA GLY A 234 7.62 -11.78 -3.82
C GLY A 234 6.18 -11.71 -3.33
N SER A 235 5.96 -11.57 -2.02
CA SER A 235 4.61 -11.45 -1.46
C SER A 235 3.90 -10.18 -1.90
N TYR A 236 4.59 -9.04 -1.95
CA TYR A 236 4.00 -7.78 -2.43
C TYR A 236 3.73 -7.83 -3.93
N ALA A 237 4.66 -8.33 -4.74
CA ALA A 237 4.48 -8.50 -6.17
C ALA A 237 3.26 -9.39 -6.47
N LEU A 238 3.10 -10.52 -5.76
CA LEU A 238 1.93 -11.40 -5.89
C LEU A 238 0.63 -10.73 -5.48
N MET A 239 0.64 -9.98 -4.37
CA MET A 239 -0.53 -9.19 -3.96
C MET A 239 -0.93 -8.22 -5.06
N SER A 240 0.01 -7.43 -5.57
CA SER A 240 -0.27 -6.47 -6.64
C SER A 240 -0.73 -7.16 -7.92
N PHE A 241 -0.11 -8.29 -8.26
CA PHE A 241 -0.42 -9.07 -9.46
C PHE A 241 -1.87 -9.58 -9.44
N VAL A 242 -2.27 -10.29 -8.39
CA VAL A 242 -3.62 -10.88 -8.28
C VAL A 242 -4.68 -9.81 -8.05
N MET A 243 -4.41 -8.85 -7.16
CA MET A 243 -5.35 -7.78 -6.83
C MET A 243 -5.69 -6.92 -8.06
N THR A 244 -4.73 -6.62 -8.92
CA THR A 244 -4.94 -5.74 -10.08
C THR A 244 -5.77 -6.42 -11.18
N GLY A 245 -5.64 -7.73 -11.33
CA GLY A 245 -6.38 -8.52 -12.33
C GLY A 245 -7.77 -8.96 -11.85
N ALA A 246 -8.00 -9.03 -10.54
CA ALA A 246 -9.26 -9.55 -9.99
C ALA A 246 -10.51 -8.77 -10.41
N PRO A 247 -10.56 -7.42 -10.41
CA PRO A 247 -11.73 -6.69 -10.89
C PRO A 247 -12.05 -6.98 -12.36
N LEU A 248 -11.02 -7.08 -13.21
CA LEU A 248 -11.16 -7.42 -14.62
C LEU A 248 -11.76 -8.83 -14.78
N ALA A 249 -11.27 -9.80 -13.99
CA ALA A 249 -11.76 -11.17 -13.99
C ALA A 249 -13.21 -11.28 -13.52
N MET A 250 -13.57 -10.61 -12.43
CA MET A 250 -14.93 -10.64 -11.87
C MET A 250 -15.94 -10.09 -12.88
N VAL A 251 -15.68 -8.89 -13.42
CA VAL A 251 -16.57 -8.28 -14.43
C VAL A 251 -16.57 -9.08 -15.73
N GLY A 252 -15.42 -9.62 -16.14
CA GLY A 252 -15.32 -10.52 -17.31
C GLY A 252 -16.12 -11.82 -17.16
N CYS A 253 -16.33 -12.31 -15.93
CA CYS A 253 -17.17 -13.46 -15.62
C CYS A 253 -18.67 -13.12 -15.47
N GLY A 254 -19.06 -11.85 -15.69
CA GLY A 254 -20.43 -11.39 -15.57
C GLY A 254 -20.86 -10.96 -14.17
N LEU A 255 -19.93 -10.87 -13.20
CA LEU A 255 -20.21 -10.28 -11.89
C LEU A 255 -20.29 -8.75 -12.02
N SER A 256 -20.99 -8.11 -11.09
CA SER A 256 -21.15 -6.65 -11.15
C SER A 256 -19.85 -5.92 -10.79
N THR A 257 -19.72 -4.67 -11.23
CA THR A 257 -18.61 -3.80 -10.76
C THR A 257 -18.72 -3.52 -9.25
N ASP A 258 -19.91 -3.62 -8.66
CA ASP A 258 -20.11 -3.51 -7.21
C ASP A 258 -19.50 -4.70 -6.47
N ASP A 259 -19.71 -5.91 -6.97
CA ASP A 259 -19.12 -7.14 -6.42
C ASP A 259 -17.59 -7.09 -6.44
N ALA A 260 -17.03 -6.61 -7.56
CA ALA A 260 -15.58 -6.41 -7.69
C ALA A 260 -15.06 -5.38 -6.69
N THR A 261 -15.76 -4.27 -6.55
CA THR A 261 -15.41 -3.17 -5.64
C THR A 261 -15.49 -3.61 -4.17
N LEU A 262 -16.52 -4.37 -3.80
CA LEU A 262 -16.65 -4.98 -2.46
C LEU A 262 -15.57 -6.04 -2.21
N GLY A 263 -15.17 -6.81 -3.22
CA GLY A 263 -14.04 -7.73 -3.13
C GLY A 263 -12.74 -7.02 -2.76
N ILE A 264 -12.45 -5.87 -3.39
CA ILE A 264 -11.31 -5.03 -3.06
C ILE A 264 -11.44 -4.44 -1.64
N SER A 265 -12.63 -4.05 -1.21
CA SER A 265 -12.86 -3.61 0.17
C SER A 265 -12.43 -4.67 1.19
N TRP A 266 -12.93 -5.91 1.03
CA TRP A 266 -12.59 -7.02 1.92
C TRP A 266 -11.11 -7.37 1.88
N HIS A 267 -10.49 -7.31 0.71
CA HIS A 267 -9.04 -7.46 0.55
C HIS A 267 -8.27 -6.45 1.41
N VAL A 268 -8.59 -5.15 1.27
CA VAL A 268 -7.86 -4.09 1.98
C VAL A 268 -8.08 -4.18 3.49
N VAL A 269 -9.28 -4.56 3.94
CA VAL A 269 -9.54 -4.87 5.36
C VAL A 269 -8.67 -6.05 5.83
N ALA A 270 -8.59 -7.13 5.06
CA ALA A 270 -7.73 -8.28 5.36
C ALA A 270 -6.22 -7.93 5.30
N MET A 271 -5.84 -6.97 4.48
CA MET A 271 -4.46 -6.49 4.32
C MET A 271 -3.99 -5.70 5.54
N PHE A 272 -4.82 -4.83 6.11
CA PHE A 272 -4.40 -3.94 7.21
C PHE A 272 -4.92 -4.36 8.58
N GLY A 273 -6.12 -4.93 8.66
CA GLY A 273 -6.78 -5.34 9.91
C GLY A 273 -5.96 -6.26 10.81
N PRO A 274 -5.24 -7.28 10.29
CA PRO A 274 -4.41 -8.13 11.14
C PRO A 274 -3.20 -7.41 11.75
N SER A 275 -2.75 -6.28 11.20
CA SER A 275 -1.53 -5.56 11.63
C SER A 275 -1.55 -5.14 13.09
N PHE A 276 -2.73 -4.98 13.70
CA PHE A 276 -2.89 -4.72 15.13
C PHE A 276 -2.38 -5.86 16.03
N PHE A 277 -2.27 -7.06 15.46
CA PHE A 277 -1.86 -8.29 16.13
C PHE A 277 -0.55 -8.83 15.57
N THR A 278 -0.29 -8.69 14.27
CA THR A 278 0.85 -9.30 13.57
C THR A 278 2.19 -9.02 14.26
N GLY A 279 2.41 -7.81 14.79
CA GLY A 279 3.61 -7.50 15.57
C GLY A 279 3.79 -8.37 16.83
N ARG A 280 2.71 -8.62 17.58
CA ARG A 280 2.74 -9.52 18.76
C ARG A 280 2.95 -10.97 18.34
N LEU A 281 2.38 -11.37 17.21
CA LEU A 281 2.59 -12.70 16.65
C LEU A 281 4.06 -12.90 16.24
N ILE A 282 4.68 -11.91 15.60
CA ILE A 282 6.11 -11.94 15.24
C ILE A 282 6.98 -12.04 16.49
N HIS A 283 6.70 -11.26 17.53
CA HIS A 283 7.44 -11.34 18.80
C HIS A 283 7.30 -12.72 19.47
N ARG A 284 6.11 -13.34 19.43
CA ARG A 284 5.83 -14.62 20.10
C ARG A 284 6.30 -15.84 19.32
N PHE A 285 6.15 -15.84 17.99
CA PHE A 285 6.37 -17.01 17.14
C PHE A 285 7.62 -16.90 16.25
N GLY A 286 8.20 -15.70 16.13
CA GLY A 286 9.33 -15.41 15.27
C GLY A 286 8.91 -15.02 13.84
N ALA A 287 9.66 -14.10 13.23
CA ALA A 287 9.34 -13.54 11.91
C ALA A 287 9.29 -14.61 10.81
N GLU A 288 10.24 -15.53 10.77
CA GLU A 288 10.31 -16.60 9.76
C GLU A 288 9.06 -17.48 9.73
N ARG A 289 8.47 -17.81 10.90
CA ARG A 289 7.25 -18.61 10.97
C ARG A 289 6.04 -17.84 10.46
N ILE A 290 5.93 -16.55 10.79
CA ILE A 290 4.85 -15.69 10.30
C ILE A 290 4.94 -15.54 8.78
N VAL A 291 6.16 -15.41 8.23
CA VAL A 291 6.38 -15.42 6.78
C VAL A 291 5.85 -16.71 6.14
N ALA A 292 6.23 -17.87 6.68
CA ALA A 292 5.78 -19.16 6.17
C ALA A 292 4.24 -19.30 6.19
N ILE A 293 3.57 -18.85 7.26
CA ILE A 293 2.10 -18.87 7.32
C ILE A 293 1.50 -17.97 6.24
N GLY A 294 2.06 -16.77 6.04
CA GLY A 294 1.63 -15.87 4.98
C GLY A 294 1.75 -16.50 3.58
N LEU A 295 2.86 -17.20 3.31
CA LEU A 295 3.05 -17.93 2.06
C LEU A 295 2.05 -19.09 1.88
N VAL A 296 1.70 -19.83 2.95
CA VAL A 296 0.64 -20.85 2.90
C VAL A 296 -0.71 -20.22 2.57
N LEU A 297 -1.03 -19.05 3.14
CA LEU A 297 -2.27 -18.34 2.83
C LEU A 297 -2.31 -17.89 1.36
N LEU A 298 -1.18 -17.49 0.77
CA LEU A 298 -1.09 -17.18 -0.67
C LEU A 298 -1.33 -18.42 -1.55
N ILE A 299 -0.86 -19.60 -1.15
CA ILE A 299 -1.21 -20.88 -1.81
C ILE A 299 -2.72 -21.12 -1.70
N GLY A 300 -3.30 -20.90 -0.52
CA GLY A 300 -4.75 -21.00 -0.30
C GLY A 300 -5.54 -20.04 -1.20
N CYS A 301 -5.07 -18.80 -1.36
CA CYS A 301 -5.64 -17.83 -2.30
C CYS A 301 -5.70 -18.39 -3.72
N ALA A 302 -4.57 -18.89 -4.24
CA ALA A 302 -4.51 -19.45 -5.60
C ALA A 302 -5.38 -20.69 -5.74
N ALA A 303 -5.40 -21.58 -4.75
CA ALA A 303 -6.23 -22.78 -4.77
C ALA A 303 -7.73 -22.45 -4.82
N VAL A 304 -8.19 -21.49 -4.02
CA VAL A 304 -9.60 -21.03 -4.05
C VAL A 304 -9.91 -20.36 -5.38
N ALA A 305 -9.02 -19.50 -5.88
CA ALA A 305 -9.22 -18.81 -7.15
C ALA A 305 -9.27 -19.75 -8.37
N LEU A 306 -8.60 -20.91 -8.29
CA LEU A 306 -8.64 -21.97 -9.30
C LEU A 306 -9.82 -22.94 -9.14
N SER A 307 -10.52 -22.90 -7.99
CA SER A 307 -11.63 -23.82 -7.70
C SER A 307 -12.93 -23.48 -8.43
N GLY A 308 -13.07 -22.25 -8.93
CA GLY A 308 -14.26 -21.80 -9.66
C GLY A 308 -14.34 -20.29 -9.84
N LEU A 309 -15.40 -19.85 -10.50
CA LEU A 309 -15.64 -18.44 -10.89
C LEU A 309 -16.87 -17.82 -10.21
N ALA A 310 -17.36 -18.42 -9.12
CA ALA A 310 -18.46 -17.83 -8.36
C ALA A 310 -17.94 -16.74 -7.41
N LEU A 311 -18.86 -15.87 -6.98
CA LEU A 311 -18.56 -14.67 -6.19
C LEU A 311 -17.77 -14.98 -4.91
N TRP A 312 -18.15 -16.05 -4.20
CA TRP A 312 -17.52 -16.41 -2.93
C TRP A 312 -16.06 -16.85 -3.12
N GLN A 313 -15.70 -17.47 -4.25
CA GLN A 313 -14.32 -17.84 -4.57
C GLN A 313 -13.47 -16.59 -4.76
N PHE A 314 -13.95 -15.60 -5.52
CA PHE A 314 -13.23 -14.34 -5.71
C PHE A 314 -13.02 -13.60 -4.38
N TRP A 315 -14.08 -13.45 -3.57
CA TRP A 315 -13.98 -12.77 -2.28
C TRP A 315 -13.08 -13.51 -1.30
N THR A 316 -13.21 -14.83 -1.20
CA THR A 316 -12.37 -15.64 -0.31
C THR A 316 -10.90 -15.60 -0.75
N ALA A 317 -10.63 -15.71 -2.06
CA ALA A 317 -9.27 -15.58 -2.59
C ALA A 317 -8.68 -14.20 -2.28
N LEU A 318 -9.44 -13.11 -2.49
CA LEU A 318 -9.00 -11.74 -2.18
C LEU A 318 -8.75 -11.51 -0.68
N ILE A 319 -9.56 -12.09 0.20
CA ILE A 319 -9.32 -12.06 1.65
C ILE A 319 -8.03 -12.82 2.00
N LEU A 320 -7.86 -14.04 1.48
CA LEU A 320 -6.65 -14.83 1.70
C LEU A 320 -5.39 -14.15 1.14
N LEU A 321 -5.52 -13.45 0.00
CA LEU A 321 -4.45 -12.62 -0.57
C LEU A 321 -4.03 -11.52 0.40
N GLY A 322 -5.00 -10.82 1.00
CA GLY A 322 -4.75 -9.75 1.98
C GLY A 322 -4.08 -10.27 3.25
N LEU A 323 -4.60 -11.37 3.82
CA LEU A 323 -4.02 -12.01 5.00
C LEU A 323 -2.61 -12.57 4.73
N GLY A 324 -2.44 -13.23 3.59
CA GLY A 324 -1.17 -13.82 3.16
C GLY A 324 -0.10 -12.76 2.93
N TRP A 325 -0.47 -11.66 2.26
CA TRP A 325 0.39 -10.49 2.13
C TRP A 325 0.74 -9.91 3.50
N ASN A 326 -0.22 -9.71 4.40
CA ASN A 326 0.04 -9.11 5.72
C ASN A 326 1.10 -9.90 6.49
N PHE A 327 0.92 -11.21 6.61
CA PHE A 327 1.82 -12.05 7.40
C PHE A 327 3.19 -12.19 6.71
N SER A 328 3.20 -12.42 5.40
CA SER A 328 4.45 -12.60 4.65
C SER A 328 5.26 -11.31 4.57
N PHE A 329 4.65 -10.21 4.16
CA PHE A 329 5.34 -8.94 3.97
C PHE A 329 5.78 -8.30 5.29
N ILE A 330 4.93 -8.27 6.32
CA ILE A 330 5.29 -7.69 7.62
C ILE A 330 6.36 -8.54 8.32
N GLY A 331 6.24 -9.87 8.23
CA GLY A 331 7.28 -10.78 8.75
C GLY A 331 8.61 -10.60 8.02
N ALA A 332 8.59 -10.53 6.70
CA ALA A 332 9.79 -10.40 5.88
C ALA A 332 10.48 -9.04 6.07
N THR A 333 9.71 -7.94 6.16
CA THR A 333 10.26 -6.61 6.46
C THR A 333 10.86 -6.52 7.87
N ALA A 334 10.30 -7.24 8.85
CA ALA A 334 10.93 -7.37 10.17
C ALA A 334 12.26 -8.14 10.11
N MET A 335 12.38 -9.16 9.25
CA MET A 335 13.64 -9.86 9.00
C MET A 335 14.67 -8.95 8.33
N VAL A 336 14.27 -8.17 7.31
CA VAL A 336 15.11 -7.17 6.64
C VAL A 336 15.63 -6.14 7.64
N ALA A 337 14.75 -5.61 8.50
CA ALA A 337 15.11 -4.62 9.52
C ALA A 337 16.10 -5.16 10.57
N ALA A 338 16.09 -6.47 10.81
CA ALA A 338 17.02 -7.12 11.73
C ALA A 338 18.40 -7.42 11.13
N SER A 339 18.61 -7.16 9.83
CA SER A 339 19.86 -7.47 9.11
C SER A 339 20.82 -6.28 8.98
N TYR A 340 20.46 -5.09 9.45
CA TYR A 340 21.29 -3.89 9.32
C TYR A 340 21.29 -3.03 10.59
N HIS A 341 22.38 -2.28 10.79
CA HIS A 341 22.51 -1.33 11.88
C HIS A 341 21.77 0.00 11.58
N PRO A 342 21.37 0.78 12.59
CA PRO A 342 20.69 2.05 12.38
C PRO A 342 21.45 3.03 11.46
N SER A 343 22.78 3.05 11.51
CA SER A 343 23.67 3.83 10.62
C SER A 343 23.54 3.45 9.14
N GLU A 344 23.08 2.24 8.86
CA GLU A 344 22.96 1.62 7.53
C GLU A 344 21.55 1.74 6.94
N LYS A 345 20.58 2.18 7.74
CA LYS A 345 19.15 2.17 7.40
C LYS A 345 18.86 2.87 6.07
N GLY A 346 19.43 4.05 5.84
CA GLY A 346 19.14 4.85 4.64
C GLY A 346 19.46 4.14 3.33
N LYS A 347 20.67 3.57 3.22
CA LYS A 347 21.11 2.85 2.01
C LYS A 347 20.34 1.53 1.81
N VAL A 348 20.08 0.80 2.88
CA VAL A 348 19.37 -0.49 2.81
C VAL A 348 17.90 -0.30 2.47
N GLN A 349 17.25 0.69 3.08
CA GLN A 349 15.87 1.04 2.79
C GLN A 349 15.72 1.53 1.34
N GLY A 350 16.66 2.33 0.84
CA GLY A 350 16.67 2.75 -0.57
C GLY A 350 16.75 1.56 -1.55
N PHE A 351 17.62 0.58 -1.28
CA PHE A 351 17.72 -0.64 -2.08
C PHE A 351 16.46 -1.52 -1.99
N HIS A 352 15.95 -1.74 -0.79
CA HIS A 352 14.71 -2.48 -0.54
C HIS A 352 13.53 -1.85 -1.31
N ASP A 353 13.35 -0.53 -1.18
CA ASP A 353 12.23 0.18 -1.80
C ASP A 353 12.34 0.17 -3.33
N PHE A 354 13.56 0.30 -3.89
CA PHE A 354 13.79 0.17 -5.32
C PHE A 354 13.40 -1.23 -5.84
N ALA A 355 13.87 -2.29 -5.19
CA ALA A 355 13.53 -3.66 -5.57
C ALA A 355 12.02 -3.92 -5.44
N LEU A 356 11.42 -3.49 -4.32
CA LEU A 356 10.00 -3.66 -4.04
C LEU A 356 9.13 -2.95 -5.07
N PHE A 357 9.27 -1.64 -5.24
CA PHE A 357 8.40 -0.87 -6.12
C PHE A 357 8.64 -1.18 -7.60
N GLY A 358 9.89 -1.49 -7.99
CA GLY A 358 10.20 -1.96 -9.34
C GLY A 358 9.47 -3.27 -9.67
N SER A 359 9.56 -4.27 -8.78
CA SER A 359 8.86 -5.55 -8.96
C SER A 359 7.35 -5.41 -8.91
N VAL A 360 6.81 -4.51 -8.08
CA VAL A 360 5.36 -4.25 -7.98
C VAL A 360 4.82 -3.59 -9.25
N ALA A 361 5.55 -2.62 -9.81
CA ALA A 361 5.17 -2.00 -11.07
C ALA A 361 5.18 -3.02 -12.22
N PHE A 362 6.22 -3.85 -12.28
CA PHE A 362 6.30 -4.94 -13.26
C PHE A 362 5.14 -5.94 -13.09
N ALA A 363 4.89 -6.41 -11.87
CA ALA A 363 3.81 -7.35 -11.57
C ALA A 363 2.43 -6.76 -11.91
N SER A 364 2.17 -5.52 -11.52
CA SER A 364 0.92 -4.81 -11.84
C SER A 364 0.67 -4.74 -13.36
N LEU A 365 1.70 -4.44 -14.16
CA LEU A 365 1.59 -4.40 -15.61
C LEU A 365 1.40 -5.80 -16.21
N MET A 366 2.17 -6.79 -15.75
CA MET A 366 2.08 -8.17 -16.21
C MET A 366 0.73 -8.81 -15.89
N SER A 367 0.05 -8.37 -14.82
CA SER A 367 -1.29 -8.84 -14.47
C SER A 367 -2.28 -8.68 -15.62
N GLY A 368 -2.32 -7.49 -16.23
CA GLY A 368 -3.19 -7.21 -17.38
C GLY A 368 -2.81 -7.98 -18.63
N ALA A 369 -1.51 -8.05 -18.92
CA ALA A 369 -1.00 -8.79 -20.08
C ALA A 369 -1.32 -10.30 -19.99
N ILE A 370 -1.08 -10.91 -18.82
CA ILE A 370 -1.35 -12.34 -18.59
C ILE A 370 -2.85 -12.61 -18.58
N TYR A 371 -3.65 -11.74 -17.94
CA TYR A 371 -5.10 -11.88 -17.94
C TYR A 371 -5.67 -11.79 -19.37
N ASN A 372 -5.22 -10.85 -20.18
CA ASN A 372 -5.69 -10.69 -21.56
C ASN A 372 -5.29 -11.87 -22.46
N ALA A 373 -4.10 -12.45 -22.28
CA ALA A 373 -3.59 -13.52 -23.13
C ALA A 373 -4.07 -14.93 -22.71
N TRP A 374 -4.14 -15.21 -21.40
CA TRP A 374 -4.38 -16.56 -20.87
C TRP A 374 -5.48 -16.62 -19.80
N GLY A 375 -6.10 -15.49 -19.47
CA GLY A 375 -7.24 -15.43 -18.55
C GLY A 375 -6.89 -15.57 -17.07
N TRP A 376 -7.94 -15.63 -16.26
CA TRP A 376 -7.87 -15.71 -14.79
C TRP A 376 -7.14 -16.96 -14.28
N THR A 377 -7.30 -18.11 -14.95
CA THR A 377 -6.68 -19.37 -14.55
C THR A 377 -5.16 -19.27 -14.55
N MET A 378 -4.56 -18.79 -15.64
CA MET A 378 -3.10 -18.67 -15.74
C MET A 378 -2.54 -17.64 -14.76
N LEU A 379 -3.27 -16.54 -14.54
CA LEU A 379 -2.93 -15.55 -13.55
C LEU A 379 -2.75 -16.20 -12.15
N ASN A 380 -3.63 -17.08 -11.74
CA ASN A 380 -3.52 -17.74 -10.44
C ASN A 380 -2.44 -18.84 -10.40
N TRP A 381 -2.13 -19.48 -11.52
CA TRP A 381 -1.01 -20.44 -11.59
C TRP A 381 0.36 -19.81 -11.32
N VAL A 382 0.56 -18.53 -11.67
CA VAL A 382 1.80 -17.78 -11.41
C VAL A 382 2.12 -17.66 -9.91
N VAL A 383 1.11 -17.77 -9.04
CA VAL A 383 1.31 -17.69 -7.58
C VAL A 383 2.19 -18.82 -7.07
N PHE A 384 1.98 -20.06 -7.52
CA PHE A 384 2.70 -21.24 -7.02
C PHE A 384 4.22 -21.19 -7.20
N PRO A 385 4.79 -20.92 -8.40
CA PRO A 385 6.24 -20.90 -8.57
C PRO A 385 6.89 -19.78 -7.74
N VAL A 386 6.26 -18.60 -7.65
CA VAL A 386 6.81 -17.49 -6.85
C VAL A 386 6.80 -17.84 -5.36
N VAL A 387 5.71 -18.40 -4.85
CA VAL A 387 5.63 -18.85 -3.45
C VAL A 387 6.62 -19.99 -3.17
N ALA A 388 6.79 -20.94 -4.10
CA ALA A 388 7.76 -22.01 -3.96
C ALA A 388 9.20 -21.46 -3.84
N LEU A 389 9.57 -20.49 -4.67
CA LEU A 389 10.86 -19.81 -4.57
C LEU A 389 11.04 -19.10 -3.22
N CYS A 390 9.98 -18.45 -2.70
CA CYS A 390 10.01 -17.84 -1.37
C CYS A 390 10.23 -18.88 -0.25
N PHE A 391 9.55 -20.03 -0.33
CA PHE A 391 9.76 -21.14 0.60
C PHE A 391 11.17 -21.72 0.53
N LEU A 392 11.73 -21.86 -0.68
CA LEU A 392 13.11 -22.32 -0.86
C LEU A 392 14.09 -21.32 -0.24
N ALA A 393 13.90 -20.01 -0.45
CA ALA A 393 14.73 -18.97 0.16
C ALA A 393 14.65 -19.01 1.69
N LEU A 394 13.44 -19.16 2.26
CA LEU A 394 13.23 -19.28 3.70
C LEU A 394 13.82 -20.59 4.26
N GLY A 395 13.69 -21.69 3.52
CA GLY A 395 14.20 -23.02 3.89
C GLY A 395 15.73 -23.07 3.89
N ALA A 396 16.38 -22.37 2.95
CA ALA A 396 17.84 -22.27 2.88
C ALA A 396 18.46 -21.70 4.17
N LEU A 397 17.75 -20.81 4.88
CA LEU A 397 18.21 -20.26 6.18
C LEU A 397 18.34 -21.31 7.30
N LYS A 398 17.69 -22.47 7.14
CA LYS A 398 17.77 -23.57 8.12
C LYS A 398 18.96 -24.51 7.86
N LEU A 399 19.67 -24.36 6.75
CA LEU A 399 20.83 -25.19 6.45
C LEU A 399 22.03 -24.79 7.35
N PRO A 400 22.69 -25.76 8.03
CA PRO A 400 23.74 -25.48 9.01
C PRO A 400 24.91 -24.62 8.51
N GLY A 401 25.23 -24.69 7.21
CA GLY A 401 26.35 -23.95 6.61
C GLY A 401 26.12 -22.44 6.43
N LEU A 402 24.87 -21.96 6.46
CA LEU A 402 24.51 -20.55 6.26
C LEU A 402 24.27 -19.79 7.59
N ARG A 403 24.22 -20.50 8.72
CA ARG A 403 24.13 -19.91 10.07
C ARG A 403 25.49 -19.42 10.60
N SER A 404 26.59 -19.89 10.01
CA SER A 404 27.96 -19.55 10.44
C SER A 404 28.46 -18.21 9.89
N ALA A 405 27.68 -17.55 9.03
CA ALA A 405 28.00 -16.28 8.38
C ALA A 405 27.05 -15.12 8.77
N THR A 406 26.20 -15.35 9.78
CA THR A 406 25.37 -14.34 10.45
C THR A 406 25.98 -14.02 11.81
#